data_AF-R6AEK9-F1
#
_entry.id   AF-R6AEK9-F1
#
_cell.length_a   1.000
_cell.length_b   1.000
_cell.length_c   1.000
_cell.angle_alpha   90.00
_cell.angle_beta   90.00
_cell.angle_gamma   90.00
#
_symmetry.space_group_name_H-M   'P 1'
#
loop_
_entity.id
_entity.type
_entity.pdbx_description
1 polymer ?
#
loop_
_entity_poly.entity_id
_entity_poly.type
_entity_poly.pdbx_seq_one_letter_code
_entity_poly.pdbx_strand_id
1 'polypeptide(L)' 'MNTIPVRMDKALFDSASIEGKAEFRSAAQQLNFWALVGKNALANPDLPVDFIRDILIAKNQETEPFTFEEDHGN' A
#
# COMPACT_ATOMS: atom_id res chain seq x y z
N MET A 1 16.87 -6.29 7.22
CA MET A 1 16.35 -6.41 5.83
C MET A 1 17.53 -6.53 4.89
N ASN A 2 17.61 -7.61 4.11
CA ASN A 2 18.60 -7.70 3.03
C ASN A 2 18.16 -6.78 1.89
N THR A 3 19.04 -5.91 1.43
CA THR A 3 18.82 -5.07 0.25
C THR A 3 19.58 -5.64 -0.93
N ILE A 4 19.00 -5.56 -2.12
CA ILE A 4 19.64 -5.95 -3.38
C ILE A 4 19.66 -4.69 -4.25
N PRO A 5 20.83 -4.25 -4.77
CA PRO A 5 20.90 -3.12 -5.68
C PRO A 5 20.26 -3.49 -7.02
N VAL A 6 19.35 -2.64 -7.51
CA VAL A 6 18.63 -2.83 -8.78
C VAL A 6 18.80 -1.58 -9.63
N ARG A 7 19.02 -1.75 -10.95
CA ARG A 7 19.01 -0.64 -11.90
C ARG A 7 17.58 -0.22 -12.17
N MET A 8 17.30 1.07 -12.09
CA MET A 8 15.98 1.63 -12.26
C MET A 8 16.05 2.86 -13.17
N ASP A 9 14.98 3.07 -13.94
CA ASP A 9 14.80 4.29 -14.70
C ASP A 9 14.73 5.52 -13.77
N LYS A 10 15.49 6.57 -14.11
CA LYS A 10 15.57 7.75 -13.24
C LYS A 10 14.23 8.47 -13.13
N ALA A 11 13.46 8.57 -14.21
CA ALA A 11 12.17 9.26 -14.19
C ALA A 11 11.16 8.51 -13.31
N LEU A 12 11.20 7.17 -13.31
CA LEU A 12 10.37 6.37 -12.39
C LEU A 12 10.73 6.64 -10.92
N PHE A 13 12.03 6.69 -10.59
CA PHE A 13 12.49 6.98 -9.24
C PHE A 13 12.13 8.41 -8.79
N ASP A 14 12.28 9.38 -9.68
CA ASP A 14 11.91 10.77 -9.42
C ASP A 14 10.39 10.90 -9.19
N SER A 15 9.57 10.22 -9.99
CA SER A 15 8.11 10.16 -9.82
C SER A 15 7.73 9.57 -8.46
N ALA A 16 8.32 8.43 -8.09
CA ALA A 16 8.09 7.81 -6.79
C ALA A 16 8.54 8.70 -5.62
N SER A 17 9.59 9.50 -5.82
CA SER A 17 10.04 10.47 -4.82
C SER A 17 9.05 11.60 -4.62
N ILE A 18 8.37 12.06 -5.68
CA ILE A 18 7.36 13.12 -5.60
C ILE A 18 6.09 12.59 -4.92
N GLU A 19 5.56 11.47 -5.40
CA GLU A 19 4.33 10.89 -4.84
C GLU A 19 4.55 10.38 -3.41
N GLY A 20 5.71 9.75 -3.16
CA GLY A 20 6.08 9.32 -1.81
C GLY A 20 6.08 10.48 -0.81
N LYS A 21 6.59 11.66 -1.19
CA LYS A 21 6.55 12.84 -0.31
C LYS A 21 5.12 13.26 0.04
N ALA A 22 4.20 13.24 -0.92
CA ALA A 22 2.80 13.58 -0.68
C ALA A 22 2.12 12.57 0.27
N GLU A 23 2.58 11.32 0.23
CA GLU A 23 2.06 10.19 0.98
C GLU A 23 2.84 9.85 2.26
N PHE A 24 3.81 10.68 2.65
CA PHE A 24 4.71 10.44 3.79
C PHE A 24 5.52 9.12 3.70
N ARG A 25 5.91 8.73 2.48
CA ARG A 25 6.75 7.56 2.17
C ARG A 25 8.08 8.00 1.53
N SER A 26 9.16 7.26 1.80
CA SER A 26 10.39 7.39 1.01
C SER A 26 10.16 6.88 -0.43
N ALA A 27 11.00 7.29 -1.38
CA ALA A 27 10.93 6.82 -2.77
C ALA A 27 10.95 5.29 -2.87
N ALA A 28 11.81 4.63 -2.08
CA ALA A 28 11.88 3.18 -2.04
C ALA A 28 10.60 2.54 -1.49
N GLN A 29 9.99 3.13 -0.45
CA GLN A 29 8.70 2.68 0.08
C GLN A 29 7.58 2.87 -0.95
N GLN A 30 7.56 4.00 -1.66
CA GLN A 30 6.57 4.26 -2.71
C GLN A 30 6.70 3.27 -3.88
N LEU A 31 7.93 2.97 -4.31
CA LEU A 31 8.17 1.95 -5.34
C LEU A 31 7.70 0.56 -4.90
N ASN A 32 7.99 0.16 -3.65
CA ASN A 32 7.49 -1.09 -3.10
C ASN A 32 5.95 -1.10 -3.06
N PHE A 33 5.32 0.02 -2.71
CA PHE A 33 3.87 0.14 -2.68
C PHE A 33 3.27 -0.05 -4.07
N TRP A 34 3.75 0.68 -5.08
CA TRP A 34 3.31 0.50 -6.47
C TRP A 34 3.54 -0.92 -6.98
N ALA A 35 4.68 -1.53 -6.67
CA ALA A 35 4.97 -2.91 -7.04
C ALA A 35 3.99 -3.90 -6.39
N LEU A 36 3.62 -3.67 -5.13
CA LEU A 36 2.64 -4.50 -4.42
C LEU A 36 1.24 -4.33 -5.02
N VAL A 37 0.82 -3.09 -5.30
CA VAL A 37 -0.44 -2.80 -5.99
C VAL A 37 -0.49 -3.49 -7.35
N GLY A 38 0.54 -3.30 -8.18
CA GLY A 38 0.62 -3.90 -9.51
C GLY A 38 0.61 -5.43 -9.48
N LYS A 39 1.34 -6.04 -8.54
CA LYS A 39 1.32 -7.50 -8.34
C LYS A 39 -0.08 -8.02 -8.01
N ASN A 40 -0.80 -7.34 -7.11
CA ASN A 40 -2.16 -7.76 -6.73
C ASN A 40 -3.18 -7.49 -7.83
N ALA A 41 -3.05 -6.39 -8.58
CA ALA A 41 -3.92 -6.09 -9.73
C ALA A 41 -3.75 -7.13 -10.85
N LEU A 42 -2.51 -7.57 -11.12
CA LEU A 42 -2.25 -8.63 -12.10
C LEU A 42 -2.81 -10.00 -11.66
N ALA A 43 -2.82 -10.27 -10.34
CA ALA A 43 -3.37 -11.51 -9.81
C ALA A 43 -4.90 -11.52 -9.73
N ASN A 44 -5.53 -10.35 -9.63
CA ASN A 44 -6.98 -10.17 -9.48
C ASN A 44 -7.48 -9.14 -10.51
N PRO A 45 -7.48 -9.48 -11.82
CA PRO A 45 -7.76 -8.52 -12.89
C PRO A 45 -9.21 -8.02 -12.92
N ASP A 46 -10.11 -8.69 -12.20
CA ASP A 46 -11.51 -8.34 -11.99
C ASP A 46 -11.70 -7.27 -10.90
N LEU A 47 -10.71 -7.06 -10.04
CA LEU A 47 -10.77 -6.07 -8.98
C LEU A 47 -10.26 -4.70 -9.47
N PRO A 48 -10.98 -3.60 -9.18
CA PRO A 48 -10.49 -2.26 -9.45
C PRO A 48 -9.16 -1.99 -8.74
N VAL A 49 -8.23 -1.33 -9.42
CA VAL A 49 -6.90 -1.01 -8.87
C VAL A 49 -7.01 -0.14 -7.62
N ASP A 50 -7.94 0.81 -7.59
CA ASP A 50 -8.19 1.67 -6.43
C ASP A 50 -8.63 0.86 -5.20
N PHE A 51 -9.45 -0.18 -5.39
CA PHE A 51 -9.88 -1.06 -4.30
C PHE A 51 -8.69 -1.83 -3.70
N ILE A 52 -7.80 -2.34 -4.55
CA ILE A 52 -6.58 -3.02 -4.12
C ILE A 52 -5.66 -2.06 -3.34
N ARG A 53 -5.48 -0.84 -3.85
CA ARG A 53 -4.69 0.21 -3.19
C ARG A 53 -5.23 0.48 -1.79
N ASP A 54 -6.53 0.70 -1.67
CA ASP A 54 -7.16 1.09 -0.41
C ASP A 54 -7.09 -0.03 0.64
N ILE A 55 -7.26 -1.30 0.23
CA ILE A 55 -7.04 -2.46 1.10
C ILE A 55 -5.59 -2.49 1.60
N LEU A 56 -4.60 -2.29 0.72
CA LEU A 56 -3.20 -2.34 1.11
C LEU A 56 -2.83 -1.22 2.09
N ILE A 57 -3.45 -0.04 1.95
CA ILE A 57 -3.33 1.04 2.93
C ILE A 57 -3.98 0.63 4.25
N ALA A 58 -5.22 0.15 4.22
CA ALA A 58 -5.95 -0.27 5.41
C ALA A 58 -5.24 -1.36 6.21
N LYS A 59 -4.60 -2.33 5.52
CA LYS A 59 -3.81 -3.39 6.16
C LYS A 59 -2.57 -2.90 6.92
N ASN A 60 -2.10 -1.68 6.65
CA ASN A 60 -0.97 -1.06 7.35
C ASN A 60 -1.41 -0.07 8.43
N GLN A 61 -2.72 0.17 8.58
CA GLN A 61 -3.26 0.98 9.66
C GLN A 61 -3.33 0.18 10.96
N GLU A 62 -3.36 0.86 12.09
CA GLU A 62 -3.65 0.23 13.38
C GLU A 62 -5.07 -0.34 13.34
N THR A 63 -5.20 -1.60 13.73
CA THR A 63 -6.48 -2.29 13.81
C THR A 63 -6.86 -2.46 15.27
N GLU A 64 -8.06 -2.02 15.63
CA GLU A 64 -8.61 -2.30 16.96
C GLU A 64 -9.38 -3.62 16.94
N PRO A 65 -9.25 -4.46 17.99
CA PRO A 65 -10.08 -5.64 18.14
C PRO A 65 -11.55 -5.24 18.18
N PHE A 66 -12.37 -5.88 17.34
CA PHE A 66 -13.81 -5.70 17.42
C PHE A 66 -14.34 -6.33 18.71
N THR A 67 -14.95 -5.51 19.58
CA THR A 67 -15.68 -5.97 20.77
C THR A 67 -17.17 -5.91 20.50
N PHE A 68 -17.85 -7.05 20.60
CA PHE A 68 -19.31 -7.07 20.62
C PHE A 68 -19.80 -6.38 21.90
N GLU A 69 -20.46 -5.24 21.79
CA GLU A 69 -21.23 -4.69 22.90
C GLU A 69 -22.48 -5.56 23.06
N GLU A 70 -22.54 -6.33 24.15
CA GLU A 70 -23.77 -7.01 24.55
C GLU A 70 -24.77 -5.92 24.93
N ASP A 71 -25.75 -5.67 24.06
CA ASP A 71 -26.91 -4.82 24.34
C ASP A 71 -27.72 -5.46 25.46
N HIS A 72 -27.35 -5.17 26.71
CA HIS A 72 -28.18 -5.46 27.87
C HIS A 72 -29.31 -4.43 27.91
N GLY A 73 -30.30 -4.64 27.02
CA GLY A 73 -31.52 -3.86 27.00
C GLY A 73 -32.18 -3.85 28.38
N ASN A 74 -32.39 -2.65 28.91
CA ASN A 74 -33.17 -2.38 30.12
C ASN A 74 -34.62 -2.03 29.75
#